data_AF-A0A969HWR7-F1
#
_entry.id   AF-A0A969HWR7-F1
#
_cell.length_a   1.000
_cell.length_b   1.000
_cell.length_c   1.000
_cell.angle_alpha   90.00
_cell.angle_beta   90.00
_cell.angle_gamma   90.00
#
_symmetry.space_group_name_H-M   'P 1'
#
loop_
_entity.id
_entity.type
_entity.pdbx_description
1 polymer ?
#
loop_
_entity_poly.entity_id
_entity_poly.type
_entity_poly.pdbx_seq_one_letter_code
_entity_poly.pdbx_strand_id
1 'polypeptide(L)'
;MNKREFIGSLGMGVVGMTLSPSIFGAERAAAARGNRNYAWITLQRERTLEEWQREFAIWRAAGIDGVIAEVYDGRQAYYPSQRLPVKSDRLGLILPAARAERPVERRAPTRARGRGSAASG
;
A
#
# COMPACT_ATOMS: atom_id res chain seq x y z
N MET A 1 -30.92 37.50 2.35
CA MET A 1 -30.74 36.32 3.22
C MET A 1 -29.88 36.73 4.41
N ASN A 2 -30.38 36.56 5.63
CA ASN A 2 -29.75 37.11 6.83
C ASN A 2 -28.75 36.10 7.44
N LYS A 3 -27.63 36.54 8.05
CA LYS A 3 -26.55 35.66 8.58
C LYS A 3 -27.09 34.63 9.58
N ARG A 4 -28.17 34.97 10.29
CA ARG A 4 -28.85 34.10 11.25
C ARG A 4 -29.66 32.98 10.57
N GLU A 5 -30.23 33.25 9.40
CA GLU A 5 -30.96 32.23 8.61
C GLU A 5 -29.99 31.22 7.98
N PHE A 6 -28.80 31.68 7.59
CA PHE A 6 -27.76 30.82 7.01
C PHE A 6 -27.13 29.86 8.02
N ILE A 7 -26.91 30.29 9.28
CA ILE A 7 -26.43 29.39 10.34
C ILE A 7 -27.53 28.38 10.72
N GLY A 8 -28.80 28.82 10.72
CA GLY A 8 -29.93 27.94 10.95
C GLY A 8 -30.05 26.81 9.93
N SER A 9 -29.77 27.08 8.64
CA SER A 9 -29.85 26.06 7.58
C SER A 9 -28.68 25.07 7.60
N LEU A 10 -27.49 25.47 8.05
CA LEU A 10 -26.35 24.55 8.24
C LEU A 10 -26.55 23.58 9.41
N GLY A 11 -27.23 24.02 10.48
CA GLY A 11 -27.47 23.20 11.66
C GLY A 11 -28.38 21.99 11.44
N MET A 12 -29.34 22.08 10.52
CA MET A 12 -30.27 20.97 10.23
C MET A 12 -29.71 19.91 9.26
N GLY A 13 -28.58 20.16 8.58
CA GLY A 13 -28.00 19.21 7.61
C GLY A 13 -27.13 18.10 8.23
N VAL A 14 -26.66 18.24 9.48
CA VAL A 14 -25.64 17.35 10.07
C VAL A 14 -26.23 16.18 10.88
N VAL A 15 -27.47 16.30 11.37
CA VAL A 15 -28.05 15.29 12.26
C VAL A 15 -28.40 13.97 11.53
N GLY A 16 -28.59 14.00 10.21
CA GLY A 16 -28.92 12.81 9.41
C GLY A 16 -27.73 11.90 9.05
N MET A 17 -26.48 12.37 9.20
CA MET A 17 -25.29 11.61 8.76
C MET A 17 -24.64 10.75 9.84
N THR A 18 -25.03 10.88 11.11
CA THR A 18 -24.41 10.13 12.23
C THR A 18 -25.02 8.74 12.46
N LEU A 19 -26.12 8.40 11.79
CA LEU A 19 -26.88 7.16 12.02
C LEU A 19 -26.84 6.16 10.87
N SER A 20 -26.01 6.37 9.83
CA SER A 20 -25.85 5.37 8.76
C SER A 20 -24.57 4.54 8.96
N PRO A 21 -24.64 3.39 9.65
CA PRO A 21 -23.49 2.47 9.77
C PRO A 21 -23.02 1.93 8.42
N SER A 22 -23.81 2.10 7.35
CA SER A 22 -23.52 1.65 6.01
C SER A 22 -22.43 2.47 5.30
N ILE A 23 -22.20 3.72 5.69
CA ILE A 23 -21.17 4.58 5.06
C ILE A 23 -19.78 4.33 5.68
N PHE A 24 -19.72 4.07 7.00
CA PHE A 24 -18.46 3.74 7.71
C PHE A 24 -18.12 2.23 7.71
N GLY A 25 -19.07 1.35 7.37
CA GLY A 25 -18.85 -0.10 7.33
C GLY A 25 -17.92 -0.57 6.21
N ALA A 26 -17.87 0.18 5.10
CA ALA A 26 -17.01 -0.12 3.96
C ALA A 26 -15.51 0.05 4.28
N GLU A 27 -15.15 1.08 5.06
CA GLU A 27 -13.76 1.30 5.50
C GLU A 27 -13.30 0.22 6.49
N ARG A 28 -14.19 -0.22 7.41
CA ARG A 28 -13.86 -1.32 8.33
C ARG A 28 -13.66 -2.66 7.61
N ALA A 29 -14.40 -2.93 6.53
CA ALA A 29 -14.22 -4.12 5.71
C ALA A 29 -12.93 -4.07 4.87
N ALA A 30 -12.47 -2.88 4.47
CA ALA A 30 -11.17 -2.68 3.84
C ALA A 30 -10.01 -2.86 4.85
N ALA A 31 -10.13 -2.30 6.05
CA ALA A 31 -9.18 -2.48 7.14
C ALA A 31 -9.04 -3.96 7.59
N ALA A 32 -10.11 -4.75 7.45
CA ALA A 32 -10.11 -6.18 7.75
C ALA A 32 -9.29 -7.04 6.77
N ARG A 33 -8.84 -6.50 5.62
CA ARG A 33 -7.89 -7.18 4.72
C ARG A 33 -6.42 -7.01 5.13
N GLY A 34 -6.16 -6.38 6.28
CA GLY A 34 -4.83 -5.99 6.71
C GLY A 34 -4.33 -4.84 5.84
N ASN A 35 -4.46 -3.61 6.33
CA ASN A 35 -3.93 -2.44 5.64
C ASN A 35 -2.42 -2.64 5.43
N ARG A 36 -2.00 -2.72 4.17
CA ARG A 36 -0.59 -2.75 3.79
C ARG A 36 -0.13 -1.33 3.49
N ASN A 37 0.93 -0.90 4.17
CA ASN A 37 1.53 0.42 3.96
C ASN A 37 2.62 0.33 2.88
N TYR A 38 2.54 1.20 1.88
CA TYR A 38 3.54 1.26 0.82
C TYR A 38 4.23 2.62 0.82
N ALA A 39 5.55 2.61 0.61
CA ALA A 39 6.33 3.83 0.42
C ALA A 39 6.75 3.97 -1.04
N TRP A 40 6.62 5.17 -1.59
CA TRP A 40 7.24 5.52 -2.87
C TRP A 40 8.65 6.05 -2.63
N ILE A 41 9.64 5.58 -3.36
CA ILE A 41 11.04 6.02 -3.23
C ILE A 41 11.65 6.35 -4.59
N THR A 42 12.63 7.24 -4.58
CA THR A 42 13.45 7.52 -5.75
C THR A 42 14.78 6.78 -5.64
N LEU A 43 15.24 6.20 -6.75
CA LEU A 43 16.53 5.50 -6.78
C LEU A 43 17.69 6.42 -7.16
N GLN A 44 17.49 7.74 -7.20
CA GLN A 44 18.48 8.70 -7.72
C GLN A 44 19.76 8.81 -6.87
N ARG A 45 19.65 8.60 -5.56
CA ARG A 45 20.80 8.62 -4.64
C ARG A 45 21.53 7.28 -4.68
N GLU A 46 22.85 7.33 -4.89
CA GLU A 46 23.69 6.15 -4.74
C GLU A 46 23.78 5.76 -3.28
N ARG A 47 23.45 4.51 -3.00
CA ARG A 47 23.53 3.86 -1.70
C ARG A 47 24.12 2.47 -1.90
N THR A 48 24.95 2.01 -0.97
CA THR A 48 25.48 0.64 -1.00
C THR A 48 24.39 -0.37 -0.65
N LEU A 49 24.67 -1.65 -0.88
CA LEU A 49 23.76 -2.73 -0.52
C LEU A 49 23.47 -2.75 0.99
N GLU A 50 24.50 -2.54 1.81
CA GLU A 50 24.40 -2.51 3.27
C GLU A 50 23.55 -1.33 3.75
N GLU A 51 23.67 -0.18 3.10
CA GLU A 51 22.82 0.98 3.40
C GLU A 51 21.35 0.70 3.07
N TRP A 52 21.08 0.05 1.94
CA TRP A 52 19.73 -0.39 1.58
C TRP A 52 19.15 -1.40 2.57
N GLN A 53 19.95 -2.36 3.03
CA GLN A 53 19.52 -3.32 4.06
C GLN A 53 19.11 -2.61 5.35
N ARG A 54 19.92 -1.65 5.82
CA ARG A 54 19.58 -0.85 7.02
C ARG A 54 18.28 -0.07 6.83
N GLU A 55 18.10 0.56 5.66
CA GLU A 55 16.89 1.32 5.35
C GLU A 55 15.65 0.44 5.29
N PHE A 56 15.73 -0.73 4.64
CA PHE A 56 14.63 -1.68 4.62
C PHE A 56 14.28 -2.14 6.05
N ALA A 57 15.26 -2.46 6.89
CA ALA A 57 15.02 -2.82 8.28
C ALA A 57 14.29 -1.69 9.06
N ILE A 58 14.69 -0.43 8.85
CA ILE A 58 14.01 0.73 9.45
C ILE A 58 12.56 0.83 8.96
N TRP A 59 12.31 0.69 7.66
CA TRP A 59 10.96 0.76 7.09
C TRP A 59 10.06 -0.37 7.57
N ARG A 60 10.62 -1.57 7.71
CA ARG A 60 9.93 -2.72 8.28
C ARG A 60 9.53 -2.45 9.74
N ALA A 61 10.45 -1.91 10.55
CA ALA A 61 10.16 -1.52 11.92
C ALA A 61 9.10 -0.40 12.02
N ALA A 62 9.04 0.47 11.01
CA ALA A 62 8.03 1.51 10.88
C ALA A 62 6.67 1.02 10.32
N GLY A 63 6.54 -0.28 10.02
CA GLY A 63 5.30 -0.86 9.51
C GLY A 63 5.03 -0.62 8.03
N ILE A 64 6.07 -0.35 7.23
CA ILE A 64 5.99 -0.31 5.77
C ILE A 64 6.12 -1.74 5.22
N ASP A 65 5.10 -2.20 4.52
CA ASP A 65 4.99 -3.56 3.98
C ASP A 65 5.64 -3.70 2.60
N GLY A 66 5.71 -2.61 1.84
CA GLY A 66 6.24 -2.62 0.49
C GLY A 66 6.77 -1.27 0.04
N VAL A 67 7.57 -1.32 -1.02
CA VAL A 67 8.23 -0.14 -1.58
C VAL A 67 8.01 -0.12 -3.07
N ILE A 68 7.63 1.04 -3.60
CA ILE A 68 7.49 1.32 -5.02
C ILE A 68 8.68 2.19 -5.41
N ALA A 69 9.62 1.61 -6.15
CA ALA A 69 10.82 2.31 -6.58
C ALA A 69 10.62 2.98 -7.93
N GLU A 70 10.98 4.26 -8.03
CA GLU A 70 11.09 4.97 -9.30
C GLU A 70 12.32 4.47 -10.07
N VAL A 71 12.07 3.60 -11.05
CA VAL A 71 13.12 2.95 -11.86
C VAL A 71 13.45 3.70 -13.16
N TYR A 72 12.79 4.82 -13.41
CA TYR A 72 13.01 5.67 -14.58
C TYR A 72 12.66 7.12 -14.23
N ASP A 73 13.60 8.05 -14.44
CA ASP A 73 13.47 9.47 -14.06
C ASP A 73 13.07 10.40 -15.21
N GLY A 74 12.56 9.84 -16.32
CA GLY A 74 12.26 10.61 -17.54
C GLY A 74 13.46 10.78 -18.48
N ARG A 75 14.68 10.43 -18.07
CA ARG A 75 15.88 10.46 -18.92
C ARG A 75 16.63 9.15 -18.95
N GLN A 76 16.78 8.49 -17.81
CA GLN A 76 17.62 7.31 -17.63
C GLN A 76 16.91 6.22 -16.84
N ALA A 77 17.16 4.96 -17.22
CA ALA A 77 16.67 3.79 -16.53
C ALA A 77 17.66 3.31 -15.45
N TYR A 78 17.09 2.83 -14.34
CA TYR A 78 17.81 2.26 -13.19
C TYR A 78 17.68 0.74 -13.11
N TYR A 79 17.48 0.10 -14.26
CA TYR A 79 17.31 -1.34 -14.48
C TYR A 79 17.87 -1.69 -15.88
N PRO A 80 18.15 -2.97 -16.19
CA PRO A 80 18.76 -3.35 -17.46
C PRO A 80 17.75 -3.25 -18.61
N SER A 81 17.57 -2.04 -19.14
CA SER A 81 16.68 -1.74 -20.27
C SER A 81 17.41 -1.89 -21.61
N GLN A 82 16.72 -2.45 -22.60
CA GLN A 82 17.20 -2.49 -24.00
C GLN A 82 16.71 -1.30 -24.83
N ARG A 83 15.77 -0.50 -24.29
CA ARG A 83 15.10 0.59 -25.03
C ARG A 83 15.43 1.98 -24.51
N LEU A 84 15.85 2.09 -23.25
CA LEU A 84 16.13 3.36 -22.58
C LEU A 84 17.63 3.45 -22.26
N PRO A 85 18.22 4.66 -22.25
CA PRO A 85 19.57 4.86 -21.73
C PRO A 85 19.65 4.37 -20.28
N VAL A 86 20.57 3.45 -20.00
CA VAL A 86 20.74 2.88 -18.65
C VAL A 86 21.84 3.64 -17.92
N LYS A 87 21.55 4.18 -16.73
CA LYS A 87 22.58 4.79 -15.88
C LYS A 87 23.35 3.72 -15.09
N SER A 88 22.60 2.84 -14.44
CA SER A 88 23.10 1.76 -13.58
C SER A 88 21.96 0.79 -13.25
N ASP A 89 22.28 -0.47 -12.96
CA ASP A 89 21.29 -1.46 -12.52
C ASP A 89 21.05 -1.39 -11.00
N ARG A 90 20.40 -0.31 -10.55
CA ARG A 90 20.10 -0.12 -9.13
C ARG A 90 18.98 -1.05 -8.66
N LEU A 91 18.02 -1.35 -9.53
CA LEU A 91 16.95 -2.29 -9.23
C LEU A 91 17.53 -3.69 -8.95
N GLY A 92 18.46 -4.17 -9.78
CA GLY A 92 19.15 -5.43 -9.57
C GLY A 92 19.93 -5.48 -8.26
N LEU A 93 20.53 -4.36 -7.84
CA LEU A 93 21.24 -4.24 -6.57
C LEU A 93 20.30 -4.34 -5.34
N ILE A 94 19.14 -3.68 -5.36
CA ILE A 94 18.25 -3.62 -4.17
C ILE A 94 17.36 -4.85 -4.00
N LEU A 95 17.06 -5.58 -5.07
CA LEU A 95 16.15 -6.74 -5.01
C LEU A 95 16.62 -7.84 -4.04
N PRO A 96 17.91 -8.21 -3.99
CA PRO A 96 18.43 -9.14 -2.98
C PRO A 96 18.22 -8.65 -1.54
N ALA A 97 18.49 -7.36 -1.26
CA ALA A 97 18.29 -6.79 0.07
C ALA A 97 16.81 -6.81 0.49
N ALA A 98 15.90 -6.43 -0.40
CA ALA A 98 14.46 -6.47 -0.12
C ALA A 98 13.93 -7.91 0.11
N ARG A 99 14.53 -8.92 -0.54
CA ARG A 99 14.16 -10.34 -0.33
C ARG A 99 14.61 -10.87 1.02
N ALA A 100 15.76 -10.43 1.53
CA ALA A 100 16.26 -10.82 2.85
C ALA A 100 15.31 -10.38 3.97
N GLU A 101 14.64 -9.25 3.80
CA GLU A 101 13.71 -8.66 4.77
C GLU A 101 12.26 -9.16 4.64
N ARG A 102 11.97 -10.07 3.68
CA ARG A 102 10.61 -10.61 3.54
C ARG A 102 10.24 -11.46 4.76
N PRO A 103 9.11 -11.18 5.43
CA PRO A 103 8.59 -12.11 6.41
C PRO A 103 8.19 -13.41 5.70
N VAL A 104 8.52 -14.56 6.29
CA VAL A 104 7.97 -15.85 5.88
C VAL A 104 6.46 -15.76 6.07
N GLU A 105 5.75 -15.60 4.97
CA GLU A 105 4.31 -15.38 4.97
C GLU A 105 3.64 -16.58 5.65
N ARG A 106 3.05 -16.37 6.84
CA ARG A 106 2.11 -17.33 7.42
C ARG A 106 0.95 -17.41 6.46
N ARG A 107 0.94 -18.44 5.61
CA ARG A 107 -0.21 -18.78 4.76
C ARG A 107 -1.45 -18.82 5.66
N ALA A 108 -2.34 -17.86 5.49
CA ALA A 108 -3.67 -17.98 6.06
C ALA A 108 -4.28 -19.28 5.53
N PRO A 109 -4.93 -20.09 6.38
CA PRO A 109 -5.52 -21.35 5.95
C PRO A 109 -6.49 -21.07 4.81
N THR A 110 -6.23 -21.69 3.66
CA THR A 110 -7.14 -21.72 2.52
C THR A 110 -8.53 -22.04 3.04
N ARG A 111 -9.44 -21.06 3.00
CA ARG A 111 -10.83 -21.25 3.39
C ARG A 111 -11.37 -22.36 2.49
N ALA A 112 -11.52 -23.56 3.03
CA ALA A 112 -12.06 -24.71 2.33
C ALA A 112 -13.39 -24.26 1.72
N ARG A 113 -13.43 -24.21 0.38
CA ARG A 113 -14.61 -23.88 -0.38
C ARG A 113 -15.59 -25.02 -0.12
N GLY A 114 -16.54 -24.80 0.80
CA GLY A 114 -17.61 -25.74 1.09
C GLY A 114 -18.30 -26.12 -0.22
N ARG A 115 -18.13 -27.37 -0.63
CA ARG A 115 -18.96 -28.00 -1.65
C ARG A 115 -20.39 -27.97 -1.11
N GLY A 116 -21.24 -27.16 -1.74
CA GLY A 116 -22.68 -27.29 -1.58
C GLY A 116 -23.07 -28.70 -2.01
N SER A 117 -23.49 -29.50 -1.04
CA SER A 117 -24.19 -30.75 -1.26
C SER A 117 -25.61 -30.39 -1.73
N ALA A 118 -25.81 -30.32 -3.04
CA ALA A 118 -27.13 -30.48 -3.64
C ALA A 118 -27.27 -31.95 -4.03
N ALA A 119 -27.93 -32.72 -3.18
CA ALA A 119 -28.51 -34.03 -3.48
C ALA A 119 -29.81 -34.09 -2.66
N SER A 120 -30.94 -33.87 -3.32
CA SER A 120 -31.88 -34.94 -3.71
C SER A 120 -32.87 -35.25 -2.59
N GLY A 121 -34.11 -34.84 -2.78
CA GLY A 121 -35.28 -35.16 -1.96
C GLY A 121 -36.52 -34.59 -2.62
#